data_AF-A0A7X6NVK2-F1
#
_entry.id   AF-A0A7X6NVK2-F1
#
_cell.length_a   1.000
_cell.length_b   1.000
_cell.length_c   1.000
_cell.angle_alpha   90.00
_cell.angle_beta   90.00
_cell.angle_gamma   90.00
#
_symmetry.space_group_name_H-M   'P 1'
#
loop_
_entity.id
_entity.type
_entity.pdbx_description
1 polymer ?
#
loop_
_entity_poly.entity_id
_entity_poly.type
_entity_poly.pdbx_seq_one_letter_code
_entity_poly.pdbx_strand_id
1 'polypeptide(L)'
;ADRVTGAWRELEATASDLNLAWPAVTPRQLAALPWPGLTAEGRAALRRIAVLVERQRYAAVPPSEVEVGDDVALVSAQLYSAVGKPKRLVARLAPRSLLPGRRVRT
;
A
#
# COMPACT_ATOMS: atom_id res chain seq x y z
N ALA A 1 -4.86 12.90 -8.91
CA ALA A 1 -3.75 12.57 -7.98
C ALA A 1 -2.56 12.13 -8.82
N ASP A 2 -1.33 12.46 -8.43
CA ASP A 2 -0.15 11.92 -9.11
C ASP A 2 -0.03 10.39 -8.92
N ARG A 3 0.71 9.71 -9.81
CA ARG A 3 0.82 8.24 -9.84
C ARG A 3 1.34 7.66 -8.52
N VAL A 4 2.27 8.35 -7.85
CA VAL A 4 2.87 7.92 -6.58
C VAL A 4 1.85 7.98 -5.44
N THR A 5 1.08 9.06 -5.37
CA THR A 5 -0.02 9.21 -4.40
C THR A 5 -1.12 8.18 -4.65
N GLY A 6 -1.45 7.93 -5.92
CA GLY A 6 -2.40 6.87 -6.32
C GLY A 6 -1.93 5.49 -5.86
N ALA A 7 -0.68 5.14 -6.16
CA ALA A 7 -0.03 3.90 -5.74
C ALA A 7 -0.04 3.70 -4.22
N TRP A 8 0.25 4.74 -3.45
CA TRP A 8 0.21 4.65 -1.98
C TRP A 8 -1.20 4.38 -1.45
N ARG A 9 -2.22 5.04 -2.01
CA ARG A 9 -3.62 4.82 -1.67
C ARG A 9 -4.11 3.43 -2.05
N GLU A 10 -3.64 2.89 -3.17
CA GLU A 10 -3.97 1.53 -3.60
C GLU A 10 -3.46 0.48 -2.59
N LEU A 11 -2.25 0.68 -2.06
CA LEU A 11 -1.71 -0.20 -1.02
C LEU A 11 -2.44 -0.08 0.31
N GLU A 12 -2.83 1.14 0.69
CA GLU A 12 -3.70 1.38 1.85
C GLU A 12 -5.05 0.69 1.70
N ALA A 13 -5.68 0.82 0.53
CA ALA A 13 -6.93 0.14 0.21
C ALA A 13 -6.78 -1.38 0.27
N THR A 14 -5.71 -1.93 -0.32
CA THR A 14 -5.38 -3.35 -0.28
C THR A 14 -5.22 -3.84 1.16
N ALA A 15 -4.49 -3.12 2.00
CA ALA A 15 -4.35 -3.45 3.41
C ALA A 15 -5.70 -3.43 4.14
N SER A 16 -6.53 -2.41 3.91
CA SER A 16 -7.87 -2.31 4.48
C SER A 16 -8.79 -3.47 4.05
N ASP A 17 -8.76 -3.85 2.77
CA ASP A 17 -9.55 -4.96 2.22
C ASP A 17 -9.12 -6.31 2.82
N LEU A 18 -7.83 -6.43 3.10
CA LEU A 18 -7.24 -7.57 3.81
C LEU A 18 -7.33 -7.47 5.32
N ASN A 19 -8.02 -6.45 5.87
CA ASN A 19 -8.11 -6.18 7.31
C ASN A 19 -6.75 -6.21 8.00
N LEU A 20 -5.73 -5.65 7.35
CA LEU A 20 -4.41 -5.38 7.88
C LEU A 20 -4.39 -3.94 8.41
N ALA A 21 -3.62 -3.69 9.47
CA ALA A 21 -3.48 -2.36 10.02
C ALA A 21 -2.65 -1.48 9.07
N TRP A 22 -3.13 -0.26 8.82
CA TRP A 22 -2.40 0.78 8.11
C TRP A 22 -2.28 2.01 9.04
N PRO A 23 -1.30 2.03 9.96
CA PRO A 23 -1.22 3.05 10.98
C PRO A 23 -0.83 4.41 10.39
N ALA A 24 -1.29 5.49 11.03
CA ALA A 24 -0.98 6.87 10.66
C ALA A 24 0.46 7.26 11.08
N VAL A 25 1.45 6.66 10.42
CA VAL A 25 2.89 6.92 10.61
C VAL A 25 3.52 7.43 9.30
N THR A 26 4.80 7.81 9.32
CA THR A 26 5.45 8.23 8.06
C THR A 26 5.55 7.07 7.08
N PRO A 27 5.60 7.31 5.75
CA PRO A 27 5.73 6.24 4.77
C PRO A 27 6.93 5.33 5.05
N ARG A 28 8.07 5.91 5.44
CA ARG A 28 9.27 5.15 5.80
C ARG A 28 9.09 4.30 7.05
N GLN A 29 8.40 4.80 8.08
CA GLN A 29 8.05 4.02 9.27
C GLN A 29 7.11 2.87 8.91
N LEU A 30 6.10 3.12 8.05
CA LEU A 30 5.15 2.10 7.60
C LEU A 30 5.85 0.98 6.81
N ALA A 31 6.80 1.33 5.93
CA ALA A 31 7.58 0.37 5.16
C ALA A 31 8.57 -0.46 6.01
N ALA A 32 8.90 0.01 7.22
CA ALA A 32 9.76 -0.70 8.16
C ALA A 32 8.99 -1.71 9.04
N LEU A 33 7.66 -1.67 9.05
CA LEU A 33 6.84 -2.58 9.85
C LEU A 33 7.00 -4.04 9.36
N PRO A 34 6.84 -5.03 10.27
CA PRO A 34 6.90 -6.44 9.90
C PRO A 34 5.61 -6.89 9.18
N TRP A 35 5.49 -6.55 7.89
CA TRP A 35 4.35 -6.92 7.07
C TRP A 35 4.27 -8.43 6.86
N PRO A 36 3.16 -9.09 7.24
CA PRO A 36 3.00 -10.53 7.08
C PRO A 36 2.98 -10.91 5.59
N GLY A 37 3.74 -11.93 5.25
CA GLY A 37 3.79 -12.52 3.90
C GLY A 37 4.57 -11.72 2.85
N LEU A 38 5.11 -10.54 3.18
CA LEU A 38 6.07 -9.90 2.28
C LEU A 38 7.39 -10.68 2.28
N THR A 39 7.94 -10.92 1.10
CA THR A 39 9.28 -11.45 0.90
C THR A 39 10.32 -10.34 1.07
N ALA A 40 11.61 -10.66 0.95
CA ALA A 40 12.66 -9.65 0.94
C ALA A 40 12.44 -8.63 -0.19
N GLU A 41 12.04 -9.08 -1.38
CA GLU A 41 11.78 -8.19 -2.53
C GLU A 41 10.50 -7.38 -2.33
N GLY A 42 9.44 -7.96 -1.78
CA GLY A 42 8.23 -7.19 -1.46
C GLY A 42 8.50 -6.08 -0.43
N ARG A 43 9.36 -6.35 0.56
CA ARG A 43 9.82 -5.32 1.50
C ARG A 43 10.68 -4.25 0.82
N ALA A 44 11.55 -4.63 -0.12
CA ALA A 44 12.36 -3.68 -0.88
C ALA A 44 11.48 -2.77 -1.75
N ALA A 45 10.52 -3.34 -2.48
CA ALA A 45 9.53 -2.61 -3.27
C ALA A 45 8.73 -1.62 -2.40
N LEU A 46 8.20 -2.06 -1.25
CA LEU A 46 7.46 -1.16 -0.35
C LEU A 46 8.32 0.01 0.15
N ARG A 47 9.62 -0.21 0.43
CA ARG A 47 10.56 0.86 0.80
C ARG A 47 10.79 1.84 -0.36
N ARG A 48 10.96 1.35 -1.60
CA ARG A 48 11.10 2.20 -2.79
C ARG A 48 9.88 3.11 -2.95
N ILE A 49 8.68 2.55 -2.86
CA ILE A 49 7.42 3.30 -2.91
C ILE A 49 7.36 4.35 -1.79
N ALA A 50 7.67 3.98 -0.55
CA ALA A 50 7.64 4.90 0.58
C ALA A 50 8.59 6.10 0.40
N VAL A 51 9.80 5.86 -0.13
CA VAL A 51 10.76 6.93 -0.46
C VAL A 51 10.20 7.85 -1.54
N LEU A 52 9.57 7.31 -2.58
CA LEU A 52 8.94 8.12 -3.63
C LEU A 52 7.81 8.99 -3.07
N VAL A 53 6.97 8.45 -2.17
CA VAL A 53 5.91 9.22 -1.50
C VAL A 53 6.49 10.36 -0.68
N GLU A 54 7.58 10.13 0.06
CA GLU A 54 8.25 11.19 0.82
C GLU A 54 8.87 12.25 -0.10
N ARG A 55 9.53 11.85 -1.18
CA ARG A 55 10.06 12.79 -2.18
C ARG A 55 8.94 13.62 -2.80
N GLN A 56 7.81 13.00 -3.13
CA GLN A 56 6.64 13.71 -3.66
C GLN A 56 6.08 14.75 -2.68
N ARG A 57 6.14 14.48 -1.37
CA ARG A 57 5.62 15.38 -0.33
C ARG A 57 6.60 16.51 0.03
N TYR A 58 7.90 16.24 0.00
CA TYR A 58 8.89 17.10 0.64
C TYR A 58 10.00 17.62 -0.29
N ALA A 59 10.14 17.08 -1.50
CA ALA A 59 11.14 17.60 -2.42
C ALA A 59 10.74 18.99 -2.94
N ALA A 60 11.72 19.89 -3.04
CA ALA A 60 11.52 21.22 -3.62
C ALA A 60 11.04 21.16 -5.07
N VAL A 61 11.47 20.13 -5.81
CA VAL A 61 10.99 19.78 -7.15
C VAL A 61 10.51 18.33 -7.14
N PRO A 62 9.22 18.06 -7.35
CA PRO A 62 8.71 16.70 -7.44
C PRO A 62 9.39 15.92 -8.57
N PRO A 63 9.68 14.63 -8.40
CA PRO A 63 10.26 13.83 -9.46
C PRO A 63 9.31 13.76 -10.67
N SER A 64 9.83 14.00 -11.88
CA SER A 64 9.10 13.80 -13.12
C SER A 64 8.94 12.30 -13.40
N GLU A 65 7.72 11.88 -13.76
CA GLU A 65 7.36 10.56 -14.28
C GLU A 65 8.11 9.37 -13.65
N VAL A 66 7.61 8.89 -12.52
CA VAL A 66 8.10 7.65 -11.90
C VAL A 66 7.13 6.52 -12.20
N GLU A 67 7.65 5.42 -12.75
CA GLU A 67 6.94 4.15 -12.85
C GLU A 67 6.99 3.43 -11.49
N VAL A 68 5.81 3.18 -10.93
CA VAL A 68 5.63 2.54 -9.61
C VAL A 68 4.72 1.31 -9.69
N GLY A 69 4.22 1.00 -10.90
CA GLY A 69 3.21 -0.03 -11.14
C GLY A 69 3.66 -1.43 -10.71
N ASP A 70 4.87 -1.83 -11.11
CA ASP A 70 5.41 -3.16 -10.81
C ASP A 70 5.61 -3.36 -9.30
N ASP A 71 6.12 -2.35 -8.61
CA ASP A 71 6.31 -2.39 -7.16
C ASP A 71 4.96 -2.50 -6.43
N VAL A 72 3.94 -1.75 -6.85
CA VAL A 72 2.58 -1.87 -6.28
C VAL A 72 1.98 -3.24 -6.55
N ALA A 73 2.09 -3.74 -7.78
CA ALA A 73 1.55 -5.03 -8.18
C ALA A 73 2.19 -6.16 -7.35
N LEU A 74 3.51 -6.10 -7.18
CA LEU A 74 4.25 -7.08 -6.38
C LEU A 74 3.83 -7.07 -4.91
N VAL A 75 3.81 -5.89 -4.27
CA VAL A 75 3.42 -5.77 -2.86
C VAL A 75 2.00 -6.26 -2.67
N SER A 76 1.07 -5.81 -3.51
CA SER A 76 -0.34 -6.22 -3.45
C SER A 76 -0.51 -7.73 -3.59
N ALA A 77 0.16 -8.34 -4.59
CA ALA A 77 0.11 -9.78 -4.80
C ALA A 77 0.60 -10.58 -3.59
N GLN A 78 1.66 -10.11 -2.92
CA GLN A 78 2.18 -10.75 -1.71
C GLN A 78 1.27 -10.56 -0.49
N LEU A 79 0.67 -9.37 -0.31
CA LEU A 79 -0.33 -9.17 0.75
C LEU A 79 -1.54 -10.09 0.57
N TYR A 80 -2.04 -10.22 -0.67
CA TYR A 80 -3.10 -11.18 -0.99
C TYR A 80 -2.66 -12.63 -0.78
N SER A 81 -1.41 -12.97 -1.08
CA SER A 81 -0.87 -14.33 -0.90
C SER A 81 -0.80 -14.73 0.57
N ALA A 82 -0.55 -13.77 1.46
CA ALA A 82 -0.43 -13.93 2.91
C ALA A 82 -1.74 -14.29 3.62
N VAL A 83 -2.89 -14.04 3.01
CA VAL A 83 -4.20 -14.35 3.59
C VAL A 83 -4.80 -15.65 3.05
N GLY A 84 -5.54 -16.36 3.92
CA GLY A 84 -6.26 -17.57 3.55
C GLY A 84 -7.28 -17.33 2.41
N LYS A 85 -7.54 -18.38 1.63
CA LYS A 85 -8.44 -18.36 0.45
C LYS A 85 -9.81 -17.71 0.70
N PRO A 86 -10.52 -17.98 1.83
CA PRO A 86 -11.82 -17.35 2.09
C PRO A 86 -11.71 -15.83 2.24
N LYS A 87 -10.69 -15.35 2.96
CA LYS A 87 -10.45 -13.92 3.20
C LYS A 87 -10.07 -13.20 1.91
N ARG A 88 -9.31 -13.86 1.02
CA ARG A 88 -8.99 -13.35 -0.32
C ARG A 88 -10.25 -13.20 -1.18
N LEU A 89 -11.17 -14.16 -1.12
CA LEU A 89 -12.42 -14.10 -1.87
C LEU A 89 -13.31 -12.95 -1.36
N VAL A 90 -13.46 -12.81 -0.05
CA VAL A 90 -14.21 -11.69 0.56
C VAL A 90 -13.61 -10.34 0.15
N ALA A 91 -12.28 -10.18 0.22
CA ALA A 91 -11.63 -8.94 -0.19
C ALA A 91 -11.90 -8.58 -1.66
N ARG A 92 -12.04 -9.57 -2.55
CA ARG A 92 -12.36 -9.36 -3.97
C ARG A 92 -13.83 -9.06 -4.23
N LEU A 93 -14.75 -9.69 -3.49
CA LEU A 93 -16.20 -9.57 -3.71
C LEU A 93 -16.84 -8.42 -2.93
N ALA A 94 -16.27 -8.06 -1.79
CA ALA A 94 -16.76 -7.00 -0.92
C ALA A 94 -15.59 -6.19 -0.34
N PRO A 95 -14.83 -5.46 -1.19
CA PRO A 95 -13.71 -4.65 -0.74
C PRO A 95 -14.18 -3.57 0.25
N ARG A 96 -13.63 -3.60 1.46
CA ARG A 96 -13.98 -2.68 2.55
C ARG A 96 -13.63 -1.24 2.20
N SER A 97 -12.66 -1.04 1.33
CA SER A 97 -12.24 0.25 0.77
C SER A 97 -13.33 0.93 -0.06
N LEU A 98 -14.26 0.17 -0.65
CA LEU A 98 -15.38 0.69 -1.46
C LEU A 98 -16.68 0.86 -0.67
N LEU A 99 -16.75 0.36 0.57
CA LEU A 99 -17.97 0.45 1.38
C LEU A 99 -18.15 1.89 1.92
N PRO A 100 -19.28 2.56 1.63
CA PRO A 100 -19.55 3.90 2.15
C PRO A 100 -19.73 3.84 3.67
N GLY A 101 -18.74 4.32 4.43
CA GLY A 101 -18.84 4.42 5.88
C GLY A 101 -17.53 4.40 6.66
N ARG A 102 -16.41 3.96 6.06
CA ARG A 102 -15.12 3.88 6.78
C ARG A 102 -14.19 5.04 6.46
N ARG A 103 -14.61 6.28 6.73
CA ARG A 103 -13.63 7.35 6.98
C ARG A 103 -13.10 7.13 8.39
N VAL A 104 -11.95 6.48 8.51
CA VAL A 104 -11.21 6.50 9.77
C VAL A 104 -10.85 7.97 10.01
N ARG A 105 -11.55 8.58 10.95
CA ARG A 105 -11.14 9.85 11.56
C ARG A 105 -9.83 9.56 12.29
N THR A 106 -8.74 10.14 11.80
CA THR A 106 -7.55 10.48 12.58
C THR A 106 -7.27 11.96 12.34
#